data_AF-A0A2H0MY40-F1
#
_entry.id   AF-A0A2H0MY40-F1
#
_cell.length_a   1.000
_cell.length_b   1.000
_cell.length_c   1.000
_cell.angle_alpha   90.00
_cell.angle_beta   90.00
_cell.angle_gamma   90.00
#
_symmetry.space_group_name_H-M   'P 1'
#
loop_
_entity.id
_entity.type
_entity.pdbx_description
1 polymer ?
#
loop_
_entity_poly.entity_id
_entity_poly.type
_entity_poly.pdbx_seq_one_letter_code
_entity_poly.pdbx_strand_id
1 'polypeptide(L)'
;MIPIDRFNLDRGRVKFLTDDQYTEEVFFVEENRTVSKTNVFSINSHKYECPVDLRGKVIQVRYDRRNRNRFIVYFSDKRMGDASLLDLHFNANQRKPNLSK
;
A
#
# COMPACT_ATOMS: atom_id res chain seq x y z
N MET A 1 -10.49 -31.94 28.70
CA MET A 1 -9.53 -31.04 28.03
C MET A 1 -10.34 -30.00 27.28
N ILE A 2 -10.30 -28.75 27.72
CA ILE A 2 -10.96 -27.65 27.02
C ILE A 2 -10.05 -27.15 25.88
N PRO A 3 -10.58 -26.45 24.85
CA PRO A 3 -9.79 -26.05 23.68
C PRO A 3 -8.50 -25.30 24.00
N ILE A 4 -8.49 -24.50 25.07
CA ILE A 4 -7.29 -23.78 25.52
C ILE A 4 -6.18 -24.71 26.04
N ASP A 5 -6.54 -25.82 26.69
CA ASP A 5 -5.56 -26.81 27.18
C ASP A 5 -4.82 -27.48 26.03
N ARG A 6 -5.54 -27.82 24.94
CA ARG A 6 -4.95 -28.39 23.72
C ARG A 6 -3.97 -27.41 23.08
N PHE A 7 -4.39 -26.15 22.94
CA PHE A 7 -3.54 -25.10 22.38
C PHE A 7 -2.24 -24.91 23.18
N ASN A 8 -2.31 -24.96 24.51
CA ASN A 8 -1.14 -24.83 25.37
C ASN A 8 -0.16 -26.00 25.22
N LEU A 9 -0.66 -27.24 25.07
CA LEU A 9 0.18 -28.41 24.80
C LEU A 9 0.91 -28.30 23.45
N ASP A 10 0.23 -27.77 22.42
CA ASP A 10 0.79 -27.60 21.08
C ASP A 10 1.56 -26.29 20.88
N ARG A 11 1.67 -25.43 21.90
CA ARG A 11 2.28 -24.10 21.78
C ARG A 11 3.71 -24.13 21.24
N GLY A 12 4.50 -25.15 21.58
CA GLY A 12 5.87 -25.33 21.08
C GLY A 12 5.96 -25.69 19.58
N ARG A 13 4.83 -26.10 18.96
CA ARG A 13 4.74 -26.43 17.52
C ARG A 13 4.29 -25.24 16.68
N VAL A 14 3.74 -24.19 17.32
CA VAL A 14 3.26 -22.99 16.64
C VAL A 14 4.45 -22.11 16.25
N LYS A 15 4.62 -21.89 14.95
CA LYS A 15 5.55 -20.87 14.43
C LYS A 15 4.79 -19.57 14.24
N PHE A 16 5.17 -18.55 14.99
CA PHE A 16 4.66 -17.21 14.81
C PHE A 16 5.31 -16.58 13.58
N LEU A 17 4.54 -15.74 12.89
CA LEU A 17 5.11 -14.86 11.87
C LEU A 17 6.00 -13.84 12.58
N THR A 18 7.14 -13.52 11.96
CA THR A 18 8.01 -12.45 12.43
C THR A 18 7.34 -11.11 12.21
N ASP A 19 7.41 -10.24 13.22
CA ASP A 19 6.94 -8.87 13.11
C ASP A 19 7.96 -8.07 12.28
N ASP A 20 7.67 -7.95 10.98
CA ASP A 20 8.48 -7.22 10.01
C ASP A 20 7.57 -6.25 9.23
N GLN A 21 8.15 -5.23 8.62
CA GLN A 21 7.45 -4.12 7.96
C GLN A 21 6.49 -4.57 6.84
N TYR A 22 6.68 -5.78 6.31
CA TYR A 22 5.89 -6.36 5.23
C TYR A 22 4.91 -7.45 5.69
N THR A 23 5.06 -8.00 6.90
CA THR A 23 4.22 -9.10 7.39
C THR A 23 2.76 -8.69 7.51
N GLU A 24 2.50 -7.45 7.91
CA GLU A 24 1.15 -6.89 7.99
C GLU A 24 0.45 -6.86 6.62
N GLU A 25 1.21 -6.68 5.54
CA GLU A 25 0.68 -6.55 4.19
C GLU A 25 -0.06 -7.82 3.71
N VAL A 26 0.23 -8.98 4.33
CA VAL A 26 -0.45 -10.26 4.07
C VAL A 26 -1.92 -10.23 4.50
N PHE A 27 -2.26 -9.40 5.50
CA PHE A 27 -3.61 -9.29 6.03
C PHE A 27 -4.41 -8.14 5.40
N PHE A 28 -3.81 -7.42 4.46
CA PHE A 28 -4.46 -6.29 3.80
C PHE A 28 -5.51 -6.74 2.79
N VAL A 29 -6.46 -5.84 2.54
CA VAL A 29 -7.43 -6.02 1.47
C VAL A 29 -6.75 -5.78 0.14
N GLU A 30 -6.99 -6.67 -0.82
CA GLU A 30 -6.49 -6.55 -2.19
C GLU A 30 -7.59 -6.00 -3.09
N GLU A 31 -7.27 -4.95 -3.85
CA GLU A 31 -8.19 -4.38 -4.83
C GLU A 31 -7.49 -4.09 -6.16
N ASN A 32 -8.08 -4.55 -7.27
CA ASN A 32 -7.55 -4.28 -8.59
C ASN A 32 -7.91 -2.87 -9.05
N ARG A 33 -6.91 -2.10 -9.48
CA ARG A 33 -7.07 -0.74 -10.00
C ARG A 33 -6.32 -0.57 -11.33
N THR A 34 -6.88 0.22 -12.23
CA THR A 34 -6.24 0.57 -13.50
C THR A 34 -5.49 1.88 -13.36
N VAL A 35 -4.22 1.90 -13.76
CA VAL A 35 -3.38 3.08 -13.71
C VAL A 35 -3.62 3.94 -14.95
N SER A 36 -3.86 5.23 -14.74
CA SER A 36 -4.06 6.24 -15.78
C SER A 36 -2.78 6.49 -16.58
N LYS A 37 -2.91 7.20 -17.71
CA LYS A 37 -1.80 7.68 -18.55
C LYS A 37 -0.80 8.56 -17.80
N THR A 38 -1.20 9.14 -16.68
CA THR A 38 -0.35 10.00 -15.82
C THR A 38 0.24 9.25 -14.62
N ASN A 39 0.29 7.91 -14.65
CA ASN A 39 0.80 7.06 -13.57
C ASN A 39 0.04 7.17 -12.23
N VAL A 40 -1.25 7.53 -12.29
CA VAL A 40 -2.11 7.75 -11.13
C VAL A 40 -3.27 6.76 -11.15
N PHE A 41 -3.70 6.28 -9.98
CA PHE A 41 -4.92 5.52 -9.78
C PHE A 41 -5.82 6.19 -8.75
N SER A 42 -7.12 5.88 -8.79
CA SER A 42 -8.10 6.40 -7.83
C SER A 42 -8.57 5.31 -6.88
N ILE A 43 -8.63 5.62 -5.59
CA ILE A 43 -9.16 4.74 -4.54
C ILE A 43 -9.76 5.60 -3.44
N ASN A 44 -10.91 5.20 -2.87
CA ASN A 44 -11.58 5.93 -1.78
C ASN A 44 -11.75 7.45 -2.05
N SER A 45 -12.16 7.82 -3.27
CA SER A 45 -12.31 9.22 -3.75
C SER A 45 -11.03 10.06 -3.79
N HIS A 46 -9.87 9.47 -3.52
CA HIS A 46 -8.56 10.12 -3.60
C HIS A 46 -7.76 9.56 -4.79
N LYS A 47 -6.79 10.34 -5.25
CA LYS A 47 -5.87 9.95 -6.33
C LYS A 47 -4.49 9.73 -5.75
N TYR A 48 -3.86 8.63 -6.14
CA TYR A 48 -2.52 8.26 -5.70
C TYR A 48 -1.62 8.02 -6.90
N GLU A 49 -0.37 8.43 -6.78
CA GLU A 49 0.69 8.19 -7.73
C GLU A 49 1.36 6.85 -7.45
N CYS A 50 1.60 6.07 -8.51
CA CYS A 50 2.30 4.79 -8.39
C CYS A 50 3.80 5.02 -8.14
N PRO A 51 4.46 4.19 -7.32
CA PRO A 51 5.89 4.29 -7.03
C PRO A 51 6.78 4.01 -8.25
N VAL A 52 6.27 3.28 -9.24
CA VAL A 52 6.94 2.89 -10.49
C VAL A 52 6.01 3.21 -11.65
N ASP A 53 6.58 3.40 -12.85
CA ASP A 53 5.78 3.65 -14.06
C ASP A 53 4.98 2.40 -14.48
N LEU A 54 3.67 2.45 -14.25
CA LEU A 54 2.72 1.36 -14.51
C LEU A 54 1.54 1.84 -15.35
N ARG A 55 1.71 2.91 -16.14
CA ARG A 55 0.68 3.51 -16.98
C ARG A 55 -0.05 2.49 -17.85
N GLY A 56 -1.38 2.51 -17.81
CA GLY A 56 -2.23 1.62 -18.61
C GLY A 56 -2.20 0.16 -18.16
N LYS A 57 -1.55 -0.16 -17.03
CA LYS A 57 -1.57 -1.49 -16.43
C LYS A 57 -2.65 -1.59 -15.37
N VAL A 58 -3.10 -2.82 -15.12
CA VAL A 58 -3.92 -3.17 -13.95
C VAL A 58 -2.95 -3.59 -12.85
N ILE A 59 -3.09 -2.97 -11.68
CA ILE A 59 -2.29 -3.20 -10.49
C ILE A 59 -3.18 -3.74 -9.37
N GLN A 60 -2.57 -4.43 -8.41
CA GLN A 60 -3.19 -4.80 -7.14
C GLN A 60 -2.78 -3.78 -6.10
N VAL A 61 -3.75 -3.13 -5.46
CA VAL A 61 -3.51 -2.20 -4.37
C VAL A 61 -3.87 -2.91 -3.07
N ARG A 62 -2.90 -3.00 -2.16
CA ARG A 62 -3.06 -3.59 -0.83
C ARG A 62 -3.12 -2.49 0.23
N TYR A 63 -4.13 -2.52 1.09
CA TYR A 63 -4.28 -1.56 2.18
C TYR A 63 -5.08 -2.13 3.37
N ASP A 64 -4.90 -1.54 4.55
CA ASP A 64 -5.70 -1.88 5.73
C ASP A 64 -7.13 -1.31 5.58
N ARG A 65 -8.13 -2.18 5.74
CA ARG A 65 -9.55 -1.80 5.68
C ARG A 65 -9.93 -0.80 6.78
N ARG A 66 -9.30 -0.89 7.96
CA ARG A 66 -9.56 0.00 9.09
C ARG A 66 -8.82 1.33 8.89
N ASN A 67 -7.51 1.27 8.62
CA ASN A 67 -6.66 2.43 8.42
C ASN A 67 -6.28 2.64 6.95
N ARG A 68 -7.07 3.43 6.23
CA ARG A 68 -6.93 3.71 4.79
C ARG A 68 -5.88 4.79 4.46
N ASN A 69 -4.76 4.78 5.18
CA ASN A 69 -3.71 5.82 5.05
C ASN A 69 -2.51 5.37 4.21
N ARG A 70 -2.31 4.06 4.07
CA ARG A 70 -1.17 3.45 3.39
C ARG A 70 -1.68 2.52 2.29
N PHE A 71 -1.22 2.75 1.07
CA PHE A 71 -1.59 1.95 -0.10
C PHE A 71 -0.32 1.40 -0.73
N ILE A 72 -0.19 0.08 -0.79
CA ILE A 72 0.97 -0.58 -1.39
C ILE A 72 0.57 -1.12 -2.75
N VAL A 73 1.39 -0.85 -3.75
CA VAL A 73 1.18 -1.29 -5.12
C VAL A 73 1.92 -2.60 -5.36
N TYR A 74 1.18 -3.58 -5.85
CA TYR A 74 1.69 -4.84 -6.36
C TYR A 74 1.39 -4.95 -7.86
N PHE A 75 2.35 -5.50 -8.61
CA PHE A 75 2.19 -5.78 -10.03
C PHE A 75 2.86 -7.12 -10.36
N SER A 76 2.11 -8.02 -10.99
CA SER A 76 2.59 -9.38 -11.31
C SER A 76 3.18 -10.10 -10.09
N ASP A 77 2.44 -10.09 -8.98
CA ASP A 77 2.81 -10.68 -7.68
C ASP A 77 4.10 -10.14 -7.05
N LYS A 78 4.59 -8.98 -7.53
CA LYS A 78 5.76 -8.29 -6.97
C LYS A 78 5.36 -6.98 -6.33
N ARG A 79 5.94 -6.71 -5.15
CA ARG A 79 5.78 -5.44 -4.43
C ARG A 79 6.52 -4.33 -5.20
N MET A 80 5.80 -3.30 -5.63
CA MET A 80 6.37 -2.14 -6.33
C MET A 80 6.71 -0.99 -5.36
N GLY A 81 6.01 -0.93 -4.22
CA GLY A 81 6.25 0.08 -3.18
C GLY A 81 4.97 0.76 -2.70
N ASP A 82 5.15 1.73 -1.83
CA ASP A 82 4.07 2.56 -1.27
C ASP A 82 3.67 3.66 -2.27
N ALA A 83 2.37 3.87 -2.45
CA ALA A 83 1.81 4.91 -3.29
C ALA A 83 1.74 6.25 -2.55
N SER A 84 2.01 7.33 -3.26
CA SER A 84 1.96 8.69 -2.71
C SER A 84 0.63 9.36 -3.05
N LEU A 85 0.06 10.12 -2.12
CA LEU A 85 -1.13 10.92 -2.41
C LEU A 85 -0.79 11.97 -3.47
N LEU A 86 -1.63 12.11 -4.50
CA LEU A 86 -1.38 13.03 -5.60
C LEU A 86 -1.45 14.49 -5.11
N ASP A 87 -0.35 15.22 -5.27
CA ASP A 87 -0.31 16.68 -5.08
C ASP A 87 -0.63 17.40 -6.40
N LEU A 88 -1.82 17.98 -6.49
CA LEU A 88 -2.28 18.75 -7.66
C LEU A 88 -1.58 20.12 -7.77
N HIS A 89 -1.03 20.64 -6.68
CA HIS A 89 -0.43 21.98 -6.60
C HIS A 89 1.09 21.97 -6.68
N PHE A 90 1.71 20.79 -6.78
CA PHE A 90 3.16 20.62 -6.86
C PHE A 90 3.80 21.57 -7.90
N ASN A 91 3.25 21.60 -9.13
CA ASN A 91 3.74 22.46 -10.21
C ASN A 91 3.57 23.96 -9.94
N ALA A 92 2.57 24.36 -9.15
CA ALA A 92 2.34 25.77 -8.79
C ALA A 92 3.34 26.24 -7.73
N ASN A 93 3.71 25.36 -6.80
CA ASN A 93 4.68 25.65 -5.73
C ASN A 93 6.12 25.75 -6.25
N GLN A 94 6.48 24.99 -7.29
CA GLN A 94 7.81 25.07 -7.91
C GLN A 94 8.09 26.40 -8.63
N ARG A 95 7.05 27.17 -8.99
CA ARG A 95 7.18 28.41 -9.76
C ARG A 95 7.49 29.65 -8.92
N LYS A 96 7.72 29.53 -7.61
CA LYS A 96 8.21 30.65 -6.80
C LYS A 96 9.74 30.69 -6.94
N PRO A 97 10.32 31.55 -7.80
CA PRO A 97 11.76 31.78 -7.72
C PRO A 97 12.04 32.33 -6.32
N ASN A 98 13.09 31.80 -5.69
CA ASN A 98 13.62 32.32 -4.44
C ASN A 98 13.99 33.80 -4.65
N LEU A 99 13.07 34.71 -4.35
CA LEU A 99 13.35 36.13 -4.28
C LEU A 99 13.99 36.41 -2.91
N SER A 100 15.19 35.88 -2.70
CA SER A 100 16.07 36.32 -1.62
C SER A 100 16.67 37.66 -2.04
N LYS A 101 16.23 38.73 -1.37
CA LYS A 101 17.04 39.94 -1.25
C LYS A 101 18.21 39.71 -0.29
#